data_AF-A0AAU7DLS0-F1
#
_entry.id   AF-A0AAU7DLS0-F1
#
_cell.length_a   1.000
_cell.length_b   1.000
_cell.length_c   1.000
_cell.angle_alpha   90.00
_cell.angle_beta   90.00
_cell.angle_gamma   90.00
#
_symmetry.space_group_name_H-M   'P 1'
#
loop_
_entity.id
_entity.type
_entity.pdbx_description
1 polymer ?
#
loop_
_entity_poly.entity_id
_entity_poly.type
_entity_poly.pdbx_seq_one_letter_code
_entity_poly.pdbx_strand_id
1 'polypeptide(L)'
;MKTSGAEAKVIHPWSTVSSVDIQRALDSEIARTIGKRKSKRKIAPESLPSIREALIQVLRDNDALQSEAEEKLEDENPETVLVSFLGAEPEWVIRCSVTDSMVSGVWGFKYFVLGSRGYLYYHPNFGIDDTGECLPIVGTWAPSTDESAALDSLKDAYIAYWMDFALPPLMGQWARGPKDFLATAVGTVLQQRPTLWSDVLDRLHRDIEEDDRLVPFLVEQVSSQTSVEESAVSGILKTFHTGRKIPASKLTLSELESRVFVAAFVARIGMNGI
;
A
#
# COMPACT_ATOMS: atom_id res chain seq x y z
N MET A 1 2.23 -24.86 55.75
CA MET A 1 2.96 -23.74 55.12
C MET A 1 2.43 -23.60 53.71
N LYS A 2 1.80 -22.48 53.38
CA LYS A 2 1.42 -22.13 52.00
C LYS A 2 2.66 -21.52 51.35
N THR A 3 3.25 -22.20 50.36
CA THR A 3 4.22 -21.59 49.47
C THR A 3 3.45 -20.68 48.50
N SER A 4 3.52 -19.37 48.75
CA SER A 4 3.19 -18.36 47.77
C SER A 4 4.17 -18.52 46.60
N GLY A 5 3.73 -19.15 45.51
CA GLY A 5 4.42 -19.04 44.24
C GLY A 5 4.34 -17.57 43.84
N ALA A 6 5.48 -16.89 43.87
CA ALA A 6 5.59 -15.56 43.30
C ALA A 6 5.17 -15.67 41.85
N GLU A 7 4.08 -15.01 41.47
CA GLU A 7 3.81 -14.69 40.07
C GLU A 7 5.08 -13.99 39.57
N ALA A 8 5.86 -14.70 38.74
CA ALA A 8 6.96 -14.09 38.04
C ALA A 8 6.36 -12.89 37.30
N LYS A 9 6.77 -11.67 37.65
CA LYS A 9 6.38 -10.47 36.91
C LYS A 9 6.73 -10.77 35.46
N VAL A 10 5.71 -10.92 34.61
CA VAL A 10 5.86 -11.07 33.18
C VAL A 10 6.54 -9.79 32.70
N ILE A 11 7.83 -9.89 32.41
CA ILE A 11 8.61 -8.76 31.91
C ILE A 11 8.33 -8.72 30.41
N HIS A 12 7.63 -7.68 29.96
CA HIS A 12 7.35 -7.48 28.54
C HIS A 12 8.61 -7.78 27.68
N PRO A 13 8.52 -8.62 26.63
CA PRO A 13 9.70 -9.18 25.96
C PRO A 13 10.70 -8.13 25.48
N TRP A 14 10.15 -7.00 25.02
CA TRP A 14 10.92 -5.88 24.48
C TRP A 14 11.33 -4.81 25.49
N SER A 15 11.12 -5.02 26.80
CA SER A 15 11.37 -4.00 27.83
C SER A 15 12.82 -3.47 27.90
N THR A 16 13.79 -4.21 27.37
CA THR A 16 15.21 -3.83 27.33
C THR A 16 15.69 -3.45 25.93
N VAL A 17 14.81 -3.52 24.93
CA VAL A 17 15.12 -3.28 23.52
C VAL A 17 15.01 -1.80 23.20
N SER A 18 16.00 -1.24 22.49
CA SER A 18 15.95 0.14 22.02
C SER A 18 15.47 0.24 20.58
N SER A 19 15.04 1.44 20.15
CA SER A 19 14.71 1.72 18.75
C SER A 19 15.88 1.49 17.78
N VAL A 20 17.12 1.66 18.25
CA VAL A 20 18.34 1.37 17.47
C VAL A 20 18.50 -0.13 17.24
N ASP A 21 18.12 -0.96 18.20
CA ASP A 21 18.18 -2.41 18.06
C ASP A 21 17.12 -2.92 17.07
N ILE A 22 15.92 -2.34 17.10
CA ILE A 22 14.87 -2.58 16.09
C ILE A 22 15.36 -2.17 14.69
N GLN A 23 15.94 -0.98 14.55
CA GLN A 23 16.47 -0.52 13.28
C GLN A 23 17.54 -1.49 12.73
N ARG A 24 18.45 -1.97 13.59
CA ARG A 24 19.49 -2.93 13.22
C ARG A 24 18.90 -4.28 12.80
N ALA A 25 17.86 -4.75 13.48
CA ALA A 25 17.16 -5.98 13.14
C ALA A 25 16.47 -5.86 11.77
N LEU A 26 15.73 -4.78 11.52
CA LEU A 26 15.11 -4.50 10.21
C LEU A 26 16.15 -4.47 9.09
N ASP A 27 17.25 -3.74 9.26
CA ASP A 27 18.31 -3.64 8.26
C ASP A 27 18.98 -5.00 7.99
N SER A 28 19.15 -5.82 9.03
CA SER A 28 19.68 -7.18 8.90
C SER A 28 18.72 -8.10 8.13
N GLU A 29 17.42 -7.99 8.41
CA GLU A 29 16.37 -8.77 7.76
C GLU A 29 16.25 -8.41 6.28
N ILE A 30 16.32 -7.12 5.96
CA ILE A 30 16.38 -6.62 4.58
C ILE A 30 17.61 -7.18 3.85
N ALA A 31 18.79 -7.10 4.45
CA ALA A 31 20.03 -7.60 3.84
C ALA A 31 19.97 -9.12 3.58
N ARG A 32 19.45 -9.89 4.55
CA ARG A 32 19.28 -11.35 4.45
C ARG A 32 18.37 -11.74 3.30
N THR A 33 17.27 -11.02 3.14
CA THR A 33 16.23 -11.34 2.15
C THR A 33 16.63 -10.88 0.75
N ILE A 34 17.27 -9.71 0.60
CA ILE A 34 17.84 -9.27 -0.68
C ILE A 34 18.90 -10.25 -1.18
N GLY A 35 19.77 -10.75 -0.30
CA GLY A 35 20.80 -11.75 -0.65
C GLY A 35 20.25 -13.09 -1.17
N LYS A 36 18.97 -13.40 -0.88
CA LYS A 36 18.29 -14.62 -1.32
C LYS A 36 17.47 -14.43 -2.62
N ARG A 37 17.30 -13.20 -3.12
CA ARG A 37 16.49 -12.91 -4.32
C ARG A 37 17.17 -13.42 -5.61
N LYS A 38 16.92 -14.68 -5.96
CA LYS A 38 17.21 -15.24 -7.28
C LYS A 38 15.89 -15.37 -8.08
N SER A 39 15.72 -14.53 -9.09
CA SER A 39 14.75 -14.62 -10.20
C SER A 39 13.52 -13.69 -10.20
N LYS A 40 13.10 -13.35 -11.44
CA LYS A 40 12.04 -12.41 -11.85
C LYS A 40 10.62 -13.02 -11.82
N ARG A 41 10.23 -13.72 -10.76
CA ARG A 41 8.85 -14.22 -10.60
C ARG A 41 8.17 -13.58 -9.39
N LYS A 42 6.83 -13.61 -9.42
CA LYS A 42 5.91 -13.10 -8.39
C LYS A 42 6.52 -13.26 -7.00
N ILE A 43 6.71 -12.15 -6.32
CA ILE A 43 7.30 -12.14 -4.98
C ILE A 43 6.13 -12.35 -4.04
N ALA A 44 6.08 -13.53 -3.44
CA ALA A 44 5.05 -13.80 -2.45
C ALA A 44 5.29 -12.89 -1.23
N PRO A 45 4.28 -12.23 -0.66
CA PRO A 45 4.42 -11.30 0.46
C PRO A 45 5.22 -11.87 1.64
N GLU A 46 5.07 -13.17 1.92
CA GLU A 46 5.78 -13.93 2.95
C GLU A 46 7.29 -14.08 2.71
N SER A 47 7.76 -13.78 1.50
CA SER A 47 9.19 -13.79 1.15
C SER A 47 9.88 -12.43 1.31
N LEU A 48 9.13 -11.42 1.77
CA LEU A 48 9.65 -10.08 2.04
C LEU A 48 10.21 -9.97 3.46
N PRO A 49 11.17 -9.06 3.69
CA PRO A 49 11.54 -8.68 5.05
C PRO A 49 10.29 -8.20 5.79
N SER A 50 10.10 -8.56 7.06
CA SER A 50 8.86 -8.27 7.78
C SER A 50 9.14 -7.60 9.13
N ILE A 51 8.20 -6.75 9.57
CA ILE A 51 8.31 -6.08 10.88
C ILE A 51 8.23 -7.13 12.01
N ARG A 52 7.34 -8.11 11.87
CA ARG A 52 7.18 -9.20 12.84
C ARG A 52 8.51 -9.95 13.08
N GLU A 53 9.18 -10.35 11.99
CA GLU A 53 10.44 -11.08 12.08
C GLU A 53 11.55 -10.23 12.70
N ALA A 54 11.61 -8.93 12.39
CA ALA A 54 12.59 -8.04 13.00
C ALA A 54 12.36 -7.87 14.52
N LEU A 55 11.10 -7.81 14.96
CA LEU A 55 10.74 -7.76 16.39
C LEU A 55 11.15 -9.03 17.14
N ILE A 56 11.13 -10.21 16.50
CA ILE A 56 11.61 -11.45 17.12
C ILE A 56 13.13 -11.55 17.06
N GLN A 57 13.73 -11.16 15.93
CA GLN A 57 15.17 -11.24 15.71
C GLN A 57 15.97 -10.40 16.71
N VAL A 58 15.44 -9.28 17.17
CA VAL A 58 16.13 -8.44 18.17
C VAL A 58 16.32 -9.16 19.51
N LEU A 59 15.56 -10.24 19.76
CA LEU A 59 15.60 -11.05 20.97
C LEU A 59 16.40 -12.37 20.79
N ARG A 60 17.10 -12.56 19.66
CA ARG A 60 17.77 -13.82 19.26
C ARG A 60 18.75 -14.44 20.26
N ASP A 61 19.21 -13.68 21.24
CA ASP A 61 20.17 -14.15 22.23
C ASP A 61 19.45 -14.66 23.51
N ASN A 62 18.11 -14.70 23.52
CA ASN A 62 17.29 -15.17 24.64
C ASN A 62 16.02 -15.92 24.18
N ASP A 63 16.13 -17.24 24.07
CA ASP A 63 15.05 -18.13 23.61
C ASP A 63 13.73 -17.94 24.40
N ALA A 64 13.80 -17.70 25.71
CA ALA A 64 12.61 -17.52 26.53
C ALA A 64 11.84 -16.25 26.16
N LEU A 65 12.55 -15.14 25.92
CA LEU A 65 11.94 -13.89 25.47
C LEU A 65 11.45 -13.99 24.02
N GLN A 66 12.10 -14.79 23.17
CA GLN A 66 11.61 -15.05 21.82
C GLN A 66 10.28 -15.78 21.82
N SER A 67 10.15 -16.87 22.58
CA SER A 67 8.88 -17.60 22.67
C SER A 67 7.75 -16.74 23.24
N GLU A 68 8.04 -15.92 24.25
CA GLU A 68 7.05 -14.97 24.79
C GLU A 68 6.67 -13.87 23.77
N ALA A 69 7.64 -13.40 22.98
CA ALA A 69 7.38 -12.44 21.90
C ALA A 69 6.55 -13.04 20.77
N GLU A 70 6.79 -14.31 20.41
CA GLU A 70 6.00 -15.04 19.41
C GLU A 70 4.55 -15.18 19.85
N GLU A 71 4.30 -15.67 21.07
CA GLU A 71 2.96 -15.78 21.65
C GLU A 71 2.26 -14.41 21.68
N LYS A 72 2.97 -13.37 22.10
CA LYS A 72 2.41 -12.01 22.15
C LYS A 72 2.09 -11.45 20.76
N LEU A 73 2.84 -11.80 19.72
CA LEU A 73 2.58 -11.37 18.34
C LEU A 73 1.49 -12.20 17.64
N GLU A 74 1.08 -13.34 18.22
CA GLU A 74 -0.15 -14.04 17.80
C GLU A 74 -1.40 -13.30 18.31
N ASP A 75 -1.33 -12.75 19.52
CA ASP A 75 -2.43 -12.02 20.15
C ASP A 75 -2.49 -10.52 19.77
N GLU A 76 -1.34 -9.89 19.52
CA GLU A 76 -1.21 -8.45 19.24
C GLU A 76 -0.63 -8.18 17.85
N ASN A 77 -1.21 -7.21 17.14
CA ASN A 77 -0.69 -6.76 15.84
C ASN A 77 0.76 -6.24 15.99
N PRO A 78 1.72 -6.68 15.16
CA PRO A 78 3.11 -6.20 15.23
C PRO A 78 3.25 -4.69 15.09
N GLU A 79 2.32 -3.99 14.44
CA GLU A 79 2.28 -2.53 14.38
C GLU A 79 2.13 -1.91 15.77
N THR A 80 1.28 -2.49 16.64
CA THR A 80 1.08 -2.03 18.02
C THR A 80 2.39 -2.07 18.80
N VAL A 81 3.15 -3.16 18.66
CA VAL A 81 4.47 -3.30 19.29
C VAL A 81 5.45 -2.29 18.69
N LEU A 82 5.48 -2.14 17.36
CA LEU A 82 6.34 -1.17 16.68
C LEU A 82 6.09 0.28 17.15
N VAL A 83 4.83 0.68 17.33
CA VAL A 83 4.45 2.03 17.79
C VAL A 83 5.12 2.40 19.11
N SER A 84 5.32 1.43 20.02
CA SER A 84 6.01 1.67 21.29
C SER A 84 7.45 2.17 21.13
N PHE A 85 8.10 1.83 20.01
CA PHE A 85 9.45 2.30 19.67
C PHE A 85 9.46 3.58 18.84
N LEU A 86 8.41 3.84 18.07
CA LEU A 86 8.28 5.02 17.22
C LEU A 86 7.81 6.26 18.00
N GLY A 87 7.02 6.06 19.07
CA GLY A 87 6.38 7.14 19.82
C GLY A 87 5.19 7.79 19.09
N ALA A 88 4.87 7.33 17.88
CA ALA A 88 3.71 7.76 17.09
C ALA A 88 3.26 6.63 16.15
N GLU A 89 2.00 6.68 15.71
CA GLU A 89 1.49 5.76 14.70
C GLU A 89 2.13 6.01 13.33
N PRO A 90 2.52 4.94 12.60
CA PRO A 90 2.95 5.07 11.22
C PRO A 90 1.86 5.68 10.33
N GLU A 91 2.28 6.59 9.44
CA GLU A 91 1.37 7.33 8.58
C GLU A 91 1.03 6.56 7.31
N TRP A 92 -0.22 6.70 6.84
CA TRP A 92 -0.65 6.20 5.55
C TRP A 92 -0.07 7.04 4.41
N VAL A 93 0.64 6.38 3.50
CA VAL A 93 1.05 6.99 2.21
C VAL A 93 0.01 6.70 1.15
N ILE A 94 -0.41 5.44 1.07
CA ILE A 94 -1.49 4.98 0.20
C ILE A 94 -2.49 4.23 1.07
N ARG A 95 -3.73 4.70 1.13
CA ARG A 95 -4.81 4.08 1.91
C ARG A 95 -5.95 3.68 1.00
N CYS A 96 -6.17 2.39 0.87
CA CYS A 96 -7.26 1.79 0.09
C CYS A 96 -8.36 1.34 1.03
N SER A 97 -9.62 1.38 0.58
CA SER A 97 -10.73 0.83 1.35
C SER A 97 -11.89 0.31 0.50
N VAL A 98 -12.68 -0.57 1.09
CA VAL A 98 -13.99 -1.01 0.60
C VAL A 98 -14.99 -0.74 1.71
N THR A 99 -16.07 -0.03 1.40
CA THR A 99 -17.11 0.39 2.34
C THR A 99 -18.45 -0.28 2.09
N ASP A 100 -18.75 -0.69 0.85
CA ASP A 100 -20.09 -1.14 0.48
C ASP A 100 -20.25 -2.67 0.55
N SER A 101 -19.27 -3.37 1.14
CA SER A 101 -19.31 -4.80 1.43
C SER A 101 -19.70 -5.05 2.88
N MET A 102 -20.33 -6.20 3.16
CA MET A 102 -20.56 -6.66 4.55
C MET A 102 -19.26 -6.82 5.36
N VAL A 103 -18.11 -6.88 4.68
CA VAL A 103 -16.78 -6.81 5.27
C VAL A 103 -16.11 -5.53 4.76
N SER A 104 -16.15 -4.46 5.56
CA SER A 104 -15.39 -3.24 5.28
C SER A 104 -13.92 -3.46 5.62
N GLY A 105 -13.03 -3.00 4.75
CA GLY A 105 -11.60 -3.23 4.91
C GLY A 105 -10.75 -2.05 4.51
N VAL A 106 -9.57 -1.94 5.13
CA VAL A 106 -8.57 -0.89 4.87
C VAL A 106 -7.20 -1.55 4.73
N TRP A 107 -6.48 -1.21 3.66
CA TRP A 107 -5.12 -1.70 3.39
C TRP A 107 -4.33 -0.70 2.56
N GLY A 108 -3.04 -0.96 2.34
CA GLY A 108 -2.21 -0.15 1.48
C GLY A 108 -0.81 0.03 2.06
N PHE A 109 -0.20 1.19 1.80
CA PHE A 109 1.16 1.46 2.25
C PHE A 109 1.19 2.46 3.39
N LYS A 110 1.94 2.11 4.42
CA LYS A 110 2.32 2.98 5.52
C LYS A 110 3.82 3.14 5.56
N TYR A 111 4.28 4.20 6.19
CA TYR A 111 5.70 4.44 6.41
C TYR A 111 6.01 4.88 7.83
N PHE A 112 7.25 4.65 8.22
CA PHE A 112 7.81 5.15 9.47
C PHE A 112 9.30 5.45 9.31
N VAL A 113 9.85 6.20 10.26
CA VAL A 113 11.27 6.54 10.32
C VAL A 113 11.86 6.01 11.62
N LEU A 114 13.00 5.33 11.52
CA LEU A 114 13.85 4.98 12.66
C LEU A 114 15.26 5.50 12.40
N GLY A 115 15.75 6.36 13.30
CA GLY A 115 17.04 7.01 13.15
C GLY A 115 17.13 7.78 11.83
N SER A 116 18.12 7.44 11.00
CA SER A 116 18.38 8.09 9.71
C SER A 116 17.77 7.38 8.51
N ARG A 117 16.91 6.37 8.70
CA ARG A 117 16.33 5.56 7.62
C ARG A 117 14.81 5.59 7.67
N GLY A 118 14.19 5.67 6.51
CA GLY A 118 12.76 5.49 6.34
C GLY A 118 12.43 4.08 5.82
N TYR A 119 11.29 3.56 6.25
CA TYR A 119 10.78 2.24 5.91
C TYR A 119 9.36 2.36 5.39
N LEU A 120 9.10 1.72 4.25
CA LEU A 120 7.79 1.59 3.65
C LEU A 120 7.35 0.14 3.80
N TYR A 121 6.15 -0.07 4.32
CA TYR A 121 5.59 -1.41 4.49
C TYR A 121 4.15 -1.48 4.01
N TYR A 122 3.75 -2.69 3.65
CA TYR A 122 2.37 -2.98 3.30
C TYR A 122 1.58 -3.32 4.56
N HIS A 123 0.47 -2.62 4.76
CA HIS A 123 -0.53 -2.95 5.75
C HIS A 123 -1.68 -3.70 5.06
N PRO A 124 -1.86 -5.01 5.31
CA PRO A 124 -2.89 -5.83 4.68
C PRO A 124 -4.31 -5.50 5.19
N ASN A 125 -5.31 -6.00 4.48
CA ASN A 125 -6.70 -5.89 4.90
C ASN A 125 -7.04 -7.00 5.90
N PHE A 126 -7.71 -6.68 7.01
CA PHE A 126 -8.20 -7.68 7.94
C PHE A 126 -9.16 -8.67 7.24
N GLY A 127 -8.82 -9.96 7.28
CA GLY A 127 -9.70 -11.05 6.84
C GLY A 127 -9.60 -11.46 5.36
N ILE A 128 -8.62 -10.97 4.59
CA ILE A 128 -8.39 -11.41 3.21
C ILE A 128 -7.27 -12.46 3.13
N ASP A 129 -6.35 -12.48 4.10
CA ASP A 129 -5.18 -13.34 4.09
C ASP A 129 -4.49 -13.42 5.47
N ASP A 130 -4.07 -14.62 5.87
CA ASP A 130 -3.27 -14.88 7.09
C ASP A 130 -1.86 -14.24 7.02
N THR A 131 -1.50 -13.64 5.88
CA THR A 131 -0.29 -12.80 5.73
C THR A 131 -0.40 -11.46 6.48
N GLY A 132 -1.60 -11.17 6.99
CA GLY A 132 -1.97 -10.11 7.94
C GLY A 132 -0.93 -9.79 9.01
N GLU A 133 -0.29 -10.84 9.50
CA GLU A 133 0.54 -10.84 10.70
C GLU A 133 1.99 -10.39 10.45
N CYS A 134 2.45 -10.37 9.21
CA CYS A 134 3.87 -10.16 8.93
C CYS A 134 4.27 -8.69 8.75
N LEU A 135 3.36 -7.85 8.24
CA LEU A 135 3.62 -6.45 7.85
C LEU A 135 4.92 -6.29 7.02
N PRO A 136 4.91 -6.72 5.74
CA PRO A 136 6.13 -6.82 4.95
C PRO A 136 6.69 -5.44 4.57
N ILE A 137 8.00 -5.26 4.75
CA ILE A 137 8.78 -4.13 4.26
C ILE A 137 8.96 -4.24 2.76
N VAL A 138 8.48 -3.22 2.05
CA VAL A 138 8.44 -3.16 0.58
C VAL A 138 9.41 -2.13 0.00
N GLY A 139 9.93 -1.23 0.84
CA GLY A 139 10.90 -0.22 0.43
C GLY A 139 11.62 0.42 1.62
N THR A 140 12.79 0.99 1.36
CA THR A 140 13.55 1.76 2.35
C THR A 140 14.35 2.85 1.67
N TRP A 141 14.58 3.97 2.37
CA TRP A 141 15.43 5.05 1.89
C TRP A 141 16.30 5.62 3.00
N ALA A 142 17.45 6.15 2.64
CA ALA A 142 18.36 6.85 3.54
C ALA A 142 19.09 7.96 2.74
N PRO A 143 19.24 9.18 3.29
CA PRO A 143 18.75 9.61 4.60
C PRO A 143 17.22 9.68 4.65
N SER A 144 16.62 9.57 5.85
CA SER A 144 15.17 9.63 6.04
C SER A 144 14.54 10.94 5.55
N THR A 145 15.34 12.00 5.48
CA THR A 145 14.95 13.32 4.95
C THR A 145 14.97 13.42 3.42
N ASP A 146 15.39 12.37 2.70
CA ASP A 146 15.39 12.36 1.24
C ASP A 146 13.98 12.02 0.70
N GLU A 147 13.20 13.07 0.46
CA GLU A 147 11.83 12.96 -0.08
C GLU A 147 11.81 12.33 -1.48
N SER A 148 12.85 12.55 -2.30
CA SER A 148 12.94 11.97 -3.64
C SER A 148 13.13 10.46 -3.55
N ALA A 149 14.06 10.01 -2.71
CA ALA A 149 14.29 8.59 -2.49
C ALA A 149 13.08 7.89 -1.84
N ALA A 150 12.36 8.60 -0.96
CA ALA A 150 11.10 8.11 -0.40
C ALA A 150 10.03 7.91 -1.48
N LEU A 151 9.85 8.90 -2.36
CA LEU A 151 8.90 8.85 -3.45
C LEU A 151 9.24 7.75 -4.47
N ASP A 152 10.52 7.60 -4.80
CA ASP A 152 10.96 6.55 -5.73
C ASP A 152 10.80 5.16 -5.12
N SER A 153 11.11 4.98 -3.83
CA SER A 153 10.84 3.73 -3.10
C SER A 153 9.35 3.37 -3.11
N LEU A 154 8.47 4.38 -2.94
CA LEU A 154 7.03 4.20 -3.03
C LEU A 154 6.57 3.80 -4.44
N LYS A 155 7.13 4.41 -5.48
CA LYS A 155 6.79 4.07 -6.88
C LYS A 155 7.18 2.64 -7.19
N ASP A 156 8.41 2.26 -6.83
CA ASP A 156 8.94 0.93 -7.05
C ASP A 156 8.10 -0.12 -6.31
N ALA A 157 7.76 0.13 -5.04
CA ALA A 157 6.90 -0.76 -4.27
C ALA A 157 5.49 -0.87 -4.87
N TYR A 158 4.87 0.26 -5.23
CA TYR A 158 3.53 0.24 -5.83
C TYR A 158 3.52 -0.55 -7.13
N ILE A 159 4.45 -0.27 -8.06
CA ILE A 159 4.51 -0.95 -9.36
C ILE A 159 4.82 -2.45 -9.19
N ALA A 160 5.79 -2.79 -8.33
CA ALA A 160 6.25 -4.15 -8.15
C ALA A 160 5.15 -5.04 -7.54
N TYR A 161 4.43 -4.53 -6.55
CA TYR A 161 3.49 -5.31 -5.76
C TYR A 161 2.01 -5.00 -6.03
N TRP A 162 1.69 -4.11 -6.98
CA TRP A 162 0.31 -3.72 -7.26
C TRP A 162 -0.61 -4.95 -7.37
N MET A 163 -0.25 -5.94 -8.17
CA MET A 163 -1.10 -7.12 -8.38
C MET A 163 -1.16 -8.07 -7.19
N ASP A 164 -0.08 -8.15 -6.42
CA ASP A 164 0.02 -9.07 -5.28
C ASP A 164 -0.73 -8.50 -4.05
N PHE A 165 -0.83 -7.17 -3.93
CA PHE A 165 -1.54 -6.46 -2.86
C PHE A 165 -2.92 -5.93 -3.26
N ALA A 166 -3.40 -6.33 -4.44
CA ALA A 166 -4.71 -5.95 -4.97
C ALA A 166 -4.97 -4.42 -4.90
N LEU A 167 -3.94 -3.60 -5.13
CA LEU A 167 -4.10 -2.14 -5.12
C LEU A 167 -5.02 -1.70 -6.27
N PRO A 168 -5.63 -0.51 -6.21
CA PRO A 168 -6.44 0.01 -7.30
C PRO A 168 -5.67 0.03 -8.63
N PRO A 169 -6.34 -0.27 -9.76
CA PRO A 169 -7.77 -0.59 -9.96
C PRO A 169 -8.29 -1.97 -9.55
N LEU A 170 -7.46 -2.91 -9.10
CA LEU A 170 -7.88 -4.33 -8.94
C LEU A 170 -8.87 -4.53 -7.80
N MET A 171 -8.65 -3.86 -6.68
CA MET A 171 -9.51 -3.91 -5.50
C MET A 171 -9.51 -2.54 -4.81
N GLY A 172 -10.50 -2.30 -3.96
CA GLY A 172 -10.67 -1.00 -3.31
C GLY A 172 -11.66 -0.12 -4.07
N GLN A 173 -12.73 0.25 -3.38
CA GLN A 173 -13.68 1.25 -3.86
C GLN A 173 -13.07 2.65 -3.81
N TRP A 174 -12.18 2.88 -2.83
CA TRP A 174 -11.57 4.16 -2.58
C TRP A 174 -10.06 4.01 -2.42
N ALA A 175 -9.32 5.05 -2.80
CA ALA A 175 -7.90 5.15 -2.55
C ALA A 175 -7.49 6.59 -2.28
N ARG A 176 -6.67 6.77 -1.25
CA ARG A 176 -6.03 8.04 -0.91
C ARG A 176 -4.53 7.92 -1.07
N GLY A 177 -3.92 9.00 -1.54
CA GLY A 177 -2.49 9.14 -1.77
C GLY A 177 -2.21 10.40 -2.58
N PRO A 178 -0.93 10.73 -2.84
CA PRO A 178 -0.59 11.86 -3.69
C PRO A 178 -1.15 11.62 -5.11
N LYS A 179 -2.01 12.53 -5.60
CA LYS A 179 -2.75 12.34 -6.87
C LYS A 179 -1.82 12.14 -8.06
N ASP A 180 -0.74 12.91 -8.15
CA ASP A 180 0.20 12.85 -9.27
C ASP A 180 1.04 11.58 -9.23
N PHE A 181 1.36 11.11 -8.03
CA PHE A 181 1.96 9.80 -7.84
C PHE A 181 1.03 8.69 -8.34
N LEU A 182 -0.23 8.68 -7.90
CA LEU A 182 -1.21 7.65 -8.28
C LEU A 182 -1.44 7.64 -9.80
N ALA A 183 -1.59 8.81 -10.42
CA ALA A 183 -1.74 8.91 -11.87
C ALA A 183 -0.52 8.36 -12.61
N THR A 184 0.69 8.70 -12.16
CA THR A 184 1.92 8.17 -12.75
C THR A 184 2.02 6.66 -12.59
N ALA A 185 1.85 6.14 -11.37
CA ALA A 185 2.00 4.72 -11.05
C ALA A 185 0.96 3.84 -11.76
N VAL A 186 -0.32 4.25 -11.74
CA VAL A 186 -1.40 3.56 -12.45
C VAL A 186 -1.13 3.59 -13.96
N GLY A 187 -0.75 4.75 -14.51
CA GLY A 187 -0.39 4.87 -15.93
C GLY A 187 0.75 3.93 -16.32
N THR A 188 1.84 3.87 -15.53
CA THR A 188 2.98 2.98 -15.79
C THR A 188 2.57 1.51 -15.82
N VAL A 189 1.75 1.06 -14.87
CA VAL A 189 1.38 -0.36 -14.89
C VAL A 189 0.34 -0.67 -15.97
N LEU A 190 -0.57 0.25 -16.32
CA LEU A 190 -1.44 0.07 -17.48
C LEU A 190 -0.65 -0.02 -18.80
N GLN A 191 0.48 0.71 -18.92
CA GLN A 191 1.41 0.55 -20.04
C GLN A 191 2.08 -0.83 -20.03
N GLN A 192 2.51 -1.32 -18.85
CA GLN A 192 3.13 -2.65 -18.72
C GLN A 192 2.12 -3.79 -18.89
N ARG A 193 0.84 -3.56 -18.59
CA ARG A 193 -0.24 -4.55 -18.61
C ARG A 193 -1.49 -3.98 -19.29
N PRO A 194 -1.48 -3.84 -20.63
CA PRO A 194 -2.58 -3.21 -21.36
C PRO A 194 -3.94 -3.91 -21.19
N THR A 195 -3.96 -5.19 -20.83
CA THR A 195 -5.20 -5.93 -20.59
C THR A 195 -6.02 -5.38 -19.42
N LEU A 196 -5.40 -4.66 -18.47
CA LEU A 196 -6.07 -4.08 -17.30
C LEU A 196 -6.86 -2.81 -17.62
N TRP A 197 -6.75 -2.28 -18.85
CA TRP A 197 -7.57 -1.14 -19.28
C TRP A 197 -9.07 -1.44 -19.24
N SER A 198 -9.50 -2.70 -19.43
CA SER A 198 -10.91 -3.08 -19.26
C SER A 198 -11.43 -2.69 -17.89
N ASP A 199 -10.70 -3.05 -16.86
CA ASP A 199 -11.18 -2.96 -15.49
C ASP A 199 -11.33 -1.50 -15.06
N VAL A 200 -10.37 -0.65 -15.49
CA VAL A 200 -10.40 0.81 -15.29
C VAL A 200 -11.59 1.44 -16.00
N LEU A 201 -11.76 1.12 -17.28
CA LEU A 201 -12.75 1.76 -18.14
C LEU A 201 -14.17 1.29 -17.82
N ASP A 202 -14.38 -0.01 -17.58
CA ASP A 202 -15.67 -0.56 -17.18
C ASP A 202 -16.12 0.03 -15.84
N ARG A 203 -15.17 0.22 -14.91
CA ARG A 203 -15.47 0.88 -13.64
C ARG A 203 -15.81 2.35 -13.80
N LEU A 204 -15.02 3.12 -14.55
CA LEU A 204 -15.33 4.51 -14.85
C LEU A 204 -16.69 4.67 -15.54
N HIS A 205 -17.02 3.78 -16.48
CA HIS A 205 -18.29 3.80 -17.19
C HIS A 205 -19.47 3.59 -16.23
N ARG A 206 -19.41 2.54 -15.40
CA ARG A 206 -20.42 2.27 -14.38
C ARG A 206 -20.55 3.43 -13.40
N ASP A 207 -19.44 3.98 -12.91
CA ASP A 207 -19.45 5.10 -11.97
C ASP A 207 -20.12 6.35 -12.56
N ILE A 208 -19.95 6.58 -13.87
CA ILE A 208 -20.61 7.68 -14.60
C ILE A 208 -22.10 7.39 -14.81
N GLU A 209 -22.48 6.14 -15.13
CA GLU A 209 -23.90 5.74 -15.25
C GLU A 209 -24.67 5.88 -13.92
N GLU A 210 -23.98 5.72 -12.78
CA GLU A 210 -24.59 5.80 -11.45
C GLU A 210 -24.73 7.24 -10.91
N ASP A 211 -23.89 8.19 -11.33
CA ASP A 211 -23.97 9.60 -10.93
C ASP A 211 -23.66 10.55 -12.09
N ASP A 212 -24.71 11.10 -12.71
CA ASP A 212 -24.60 12.08 -13.81
C ASP A 212 -23.81 13.35 -13.43
N ARG A 213 -23.68 13.67 -12.14
CA ARG A 213 -22.90 14.83 -11.65
C ARG A 213 -21.40 14.54 -11.64
N LEU A 214 -21.00 13.29 -11.82
CA LEU A 214 -19.60 12.88 -11.82
C LEU A 214 -18.84 13.46 -13.02
N VAL A 215 -19.46 13.54 -14.20
CA VAL A 215 -18.75 14.02 -15.41
C VAL A 215 -18.26 15.46 -15.26
N PRO A 216 -19.08 16.46 -14.86
CA PRO A 216 -18.60 17.81 -14.58
C PRO A 216 -17.44 17.85 -13.58
N PHE A 217 -17.54 17.08 -12.49
CA PHE A 217 -16.48 16.98 -11.48
C PHE A 217 -15.17 16.42 -12.07
N LEU A 218 -15.25 15.33 -12.83
CA LEU A 218 -14.09 14.71 -13.46
C LEU A 218 -13.44 15.65 -14.47
N VAL A 219 -14.24 16.41 -15.24
CA VAL A 219 -13.72 17.39 -16.20
C VAL A 219 -12.85 18.44 -15.50
N GLU A 220 -13.36 19.03 -14.41
CA GLU A 220 -12.62 20.03 -13.63
C GLU A 220 -11.33 19.44 -13.04
N GLN A 221 -11.42 18.29 -12.37
CA GLN A 221 -10.27 17.67 -11.71
C GLN A 221 -9.20 17.24 -12.71
N VAL A 222 -9.59 16.63 -13.83
CA VAL A 222 -8.66 16.15 -14.85
C VAL A 222 -8.03 17.31 -15.62
N SER A 223 -8.80 18.34 -15.96
CA SER A 223 -8.28 19.56 -16.58
C SER A 223 -7.19 20.18 -15.72
N SER A 224 -7.48 20.38 -14.42
CA SER A 224 -6.53 20.92 -13.44
C SER A 224 -5.27 20.06 -13.31
N GLN A 225 -5.41 18.74 -13.23
CA GLN A 225 -4.27 17.83 -13.06
C GLN A 225 -3.41 17.70 -14.32
N THR A 226 -4.02 17.65 -15.51
CA THR A 226 -3.33 17.30 -16.75
C THR A 226 -3.00 18.50 -17.63
N SER A 227 -3.47 19.70 -17.27
CA SER A 227 -3.40 20.92 -18.09
C SER A 227 -4.06 20.78 -19.47
N VAL A 228 -4.99 19.84 -19.63
CA VAL A 228 -5.79 19.65 -20.86
C VAL A 228 -7.05 20.51 -20.75
N GLU A 229 -7.44 21.19 -21.83
CA GLU A 229 -8.66 22.01 -21.84
C GLU A 229 -9.91 21.19 -21.45
N GLU A 230 -10.76 21.78 -20.61
CA GLU A 230 -12.02 21.16 -20.14
C GLU A 230 -12.92 20.68 -21.28
N SER A 231 -12.95 21.41 -22.40
CA SER A 231 -13.70 21.06 -23.60
C SER A 231 -13.24 19.73 -24.20
N ALA A 232 -11.92 19.51 -24.27
CA ALA A 232 -11.31 18.29 -24.77
C ALA A 232 -11.52 17.13 -23.81
N VAL A 233 -11.34 17.35 -22.50
CA VAL A 233 -11.63 16.35 -21.46
C VAL A 233 -13.10 15.92 -21.51
N SER A 234 -14.02 16.88 -21.58
CA SER A 234 -15.46 16.62 -21.66
C SER A 234 -15.81 15.85 -22.93
N GLY A 235 -15.21 16.20 -24.06
CA GLY A 235 -15.35 15.48 -25.32
C GLY A 235 -14.94 14.01 -25.17
N ILE A 236 -13.73 13.75 -24.66
CA ILE A 236 -13.21 12.39 -24.46
C ILE A 236 -14.12 11.56 -23.54
N LEU A 237 -14.48 12.10 -22.36
CA LEU A 237 -15.31 11.38 -21.39
C LEU A 237 -16.72 11.10 -21.91
N LYS A 238 -17.35 12.07 -22.59
CA LYS A 238 -18.70 11.89 -23.18
C LYS A 238 -18.67 10.93 -24.35
N THR A 239 -17.68 11.01 -25.25
CA THR A 239 -17.53 10.07 -26.35
C THR A 239 -17.31 8.65 -25.84
N PHE A 240 -16.54 8.47 -24.76
CA PHE A 240 -16.39 7.18 -24.10
C PHE A 240 -17.70 6.65 -23.52
N HIS A 241 -18.45 7.49 -22.79
CA HIS A 241 -19.71 7.09 -22.16
C HIS A 241 -20.81 6.75 -23.18
N THR A 242 -20.96 7.56 -24.23
CA THR A 242 -22.01 7.39 -25.26
C THR A 242 -21.59 6.48 -26.42
N GLY A 243 -20.31 6.13 -26.51
CA GLY A 243 -19.74 5.34 -27.60
C GLY A 243 -20.11 3.86 -27.53
N ARG A 244 -20.05 3.16 -28.66
CA ARG A 244 -20.18 1.69 -28.68
C ARG A 244 -19.13 1.09 -27.75
N LYS A 245 -19.52 0.14 -26.89
CA LYS A 245 -18.60 -0.68 -26.10
C LYS A 245 -17.56 -1.34 -27.01
N ILE A 246 -16.36 -0.76 -27.08
CA ILE A 246 -15.21 -1.39 -27.71
C ILE A 246 -14.63 -2.32 -26.66
N PRO A 247 -14.49 -3.63 -26.94
CA PRO A 247 -13.81 -4.54 -26.02
C PRO A 247 -12.42 -3.97 -25.70
N ALA A 248 -12.05 -3.86 -24.43
CA ALA A 248 -10.79 -3.23 -24.04
C ALA A 248 -9.56 -3.87 -24.70
N SER A 249 -9.64 -5.16 -25.05
CA SER A 249 -8.63 -5.90 -25.82
C SER A 249 -8.38 -5.39 -27.24
N LYS A 250 -9.27 -4.53 -27.77
CA LYS A 250 -9.17 -3.87 -29.08
C LYS A 250 -9.04 -2.35 -28.97
N LEU A 251 -8.98 -1.83 -27.75
CA LEU A 251 -8.92 -0.40 -27.50
C LEU A 251 -7.50 0.09 -27.78
N THR A 252 -7.37 1.01 -28.73
CA THR A 252 -6.11 1.73 -28.96
C THR A 252 -6.36 3.16 -28.49
N LEU A 253 -5.84 3.49 -27.31
CA LEU A 253 -5.92 4.84 -26.76
C LEU A 253 -4.72 5.65 -27.24
N SER A 254 -4.98 6.89 -27.65
CA SER A 254 -3.93 7.90 -27.80
C SER A 254 -3.29 8.21 -26.44
N GLU A 255 -2.13 8.87 -26.46
CA GLU A 255 -1.46 9.34 -25.25
C GLU A 255 -2.36 10.30 -24.45
N LEU A 256 -3.07 11.20 -25.15
CA LEU A 256 -3.99 12.14 -24.55
C LEU A 256 -5.16 11.43 -23.85
N GLU A 257 -5.81 10.48 -24.55
CA GLU A 257 -6.91 9.71 -23.96
C GLU A 257 -6.44 8.89 -22.76
N SER A 258 -5.28 8.24 -22.87
CA SER A 258 -4.69 7.48 -21.77
C SER A 258 -4.48 8.35 -20.54
N ARG A 259 -3.90 9.54 -20.72
CA ARG A 259 -3.68 10.51 -19.63
C ARG A 259 -4.99 10.98 -19.01
N VAL A 260 -6.01 11.28 -19.83
CA VAL A 260 -7.34 11.70 -19.38
C VAL A 260 -8.03 10.60 -18.58
N PHE A 261 -8.06 9.35 -19.07
CA PHE A 261 -8.71 8.26 -18.36
C PHE A 261 -8.01 7.87 -17.06
N VAL A 262 -6.68 7.88 -17.03
CA VAL A 262 -5.93 7.63 -15.79
C VAL A 262 -6.22 8.71 -14.75
N ALA A 263 -6.16 9.98 -15.14
CA ALA A 263 -6.48 11.08 -14.22
C ALA A 263 -7.94 11.01 -13.75
N ALA A 264 -8.89 10.70 -14.65
CA ALA A 264 -10.30 10.54 -14.30
C ALA A 264 -10.50 9.39 -13.30
N PHE A 265 -9.84 8.25 -13.53
CA PHE A 265 -9.88 7.11 -12.63
C PHE A 265 -9.34 7.46 -11.24
N VAL A 266 -8.15 8.08 -11.17
CA VAL A 266 -7.52 8.49 -9.91
C VAL A 266 -8.37 9.53 -9.17
N ALA A 267 -8.94 10.50 -9.89
CA ALA A 267 -9.85 11.46 -9.30
C ALA A 267 -11.09 10.76 -8.71
N ARG A 268 -11.70 9.82 -9.45
CA ARG A 268 -12.90 9.09 -9.03
C ARG A 268 -12.69 8.23 -7.79
N ILE A 269 -11.58 7.49 -7.71
CA ILE A 269 -11.30 6.66 -6.52
C ILE A 269 -10.91 7.51 -5.30
N GLY A 270 -10.50 8.75 -5.51
CA GLY A 270 -10.19 9.71 -4.44
C GLY A 270 -11.41 10.41 -3.83
N MET A 271 -12.62 10.30 -4.41
CA MET A 271 -13.78 11.11 -4.03
C MET A 271 -14.39 10.78 -2.65
N ASN A 272 -14.60 9.50 -2.31
CA ASN A 272 -15.42 9.14 -1.13
C ASN A 272 -14.60 8.59 0.05
N GLY A 273 -13.38 9.09 0.27
CA GLY A 273 -12.61 8.69 1.45
C GLY A 273 -13.04 9.35 2.78
N ILE A 274 -14.14 10.13 2.82
CA ILE A 274 -14.57 10.91 4.00
C ILE A 274 -15.33 10.02 4.97
#